data_AF-A0A532UMP2-F1
#
_entry.id   AF-A0A532UMP2-F1
#
_cell.length_a   1.000
_cell.length_b   1.000
_cell.length_c   1.000
_cell.angle_alpha   90.00
_cell.angle_beta   90.00
_cell.angle_gamma   90.00
#
_symmetry.space_group_name_H-M   'P 1'
#
loop_
_entity.id
_entity.type
_entity.pdbx_description
1 polymer ?
#
loop_
_entity_poly.entity_id
_entity_poly.type
_entity_poly.pdbx_seq_one_letter_code
_entity_poly.pdbx_strand_id
1 'polypeptide(L)'
;MKDLLKDLEIEVSTLTTKHLGPIGFDYRRRTKIERMLYLVAKEFCAEKLDYSLKGLGKSHLCTFLENTSEQRGKENEIEFIRGIFEISEIICDISGSDPYLQEQRLEELGGSISRMLANISKRVMTLINSYAFVNQKDTERHS
;
A
#
# COMPACT_ATOMS: atom_id res chain seq x y z
N MET A 1 1.39 3.19 -15.00
CA MET A 1 1.46 2.09 -14.02
C MET A 1 2.87 1.58 -13.74
N LYS A 2 3.63 1.09 -14.73
CA LYS A 2 4.98 0.52 -14.50
C LYS A 2 5.95 1.47 -13.79
N ASP A 3 5.99 2.74 -14.19
CA ASP A 3 6.85 3.74 -13.56
C ASP A 3 6.44 4.04 -12.11
N LEU A 4 5.13 4.12 -11.83
CA LEU A 4 4.63 4.30 -10.46
C LEU A 4 5.01 3.15 -9.52
N LEU A 5 4.93 1.92 -10.01
CA LEU A 5 5.32 0.73 -9.23
C LEU A 5 6.83 0.70 -8.98
N LYS A 6 7.64 1.10 -9.97
CA LYS A 6 9.10 1.21 -9.82
C LYS A 6 9.49 2.30 -8.82
N ASP A 7 8.83 3.46 -8.88
CA ASP A 7 9.07 4.51 -7.90
C ASP A 7 8.67 4.05 -6.49
N LEU A 8 7.55 3.33 -6.37
CA LEU A 8 7.06 2.79 -5.09
C LEU A 8 8.05 1.75 -4.53
N GLU A 9 8.55 0.85 -5.36
CA GLU A 9 9.60 -0.11 -5.02
C GLU A 9 10.85 0.58 -4.46
N ILE A 10 11.34 1.61 -5.16
CA ILE A 10 12.50 2.39 -4.71
C ILE A 10 12.21 3.00 -3.34
N GLU A 11 11.07 3.66 -3.17
CA GLU A 11 10.73 4.32 -1.91
C GLU A 11 10.65 3.32 -0.75
N VAL A 12 9.96 2.17 -0.93
CA VAL A 12 9.81 1.18 0.15
C VAL A 12 11.07 0.38 0.44
N SER A 13 11.98 0.23 -0.53
CA SER A 13 13.28 -0.41 -0.30
C SER A 13 14.14 0.40 0.68
N THR A 14 13.98 1.72 0.69
CA THR A 14 14.75 2.63 1.56
C THR A 14 14.19 2.72 2.99
N LEU A 15 12.98 2.20 3.25
CA LEU A 15 12.35 2.19 4.58
C LEU A 15 13.15 1.43 5.64
N THR A 16 13.95 0.45 5.24
CA THR A 16 14.71 -0.43 6.14
C THR A 16 16.14 0.04 6.37
N THR A 17 16.57 1.11 5.70
CA THR A 17 17.93 1.62 5.83
C THR A 17 18.11 2.32 7.17
N LYS A 18 19.16 1.95 7.92
CA LYS A 18 19.57 2.47 9.25
C LYS A 18 19.78 4.00 9.33
N HIS A 19 19.57 4.74 8.24
CA HIS A 19 19.75 6.20 8.14
C HIS A 19 18.44 6.97 8.27
N LEU A 20 17.46 6.42 8.98
CA LEU A 20 16.37 7.23 9.48
C LEU A 20 16.98 8.16 10.53
N GLY A 21 16.91 9.48 10.28
CA GLY A 21 17.35 10.50 11.22
C GLY A 21 16.65 10.35 12.58
N PRO A 22 16.91 11.24 13.55
CA PRO A 22 16.51 11.08 14.97
C PRO A 22 15.01 10.88 15.26
N ILE A 23 14.16 10.83 14.24
CA ILE A 23 12.73 10.53 14.31
C ILE A 23 12.42 9.55 13.15
N GLY A 24 12.29 8.26 13.49
CA GLY A 24 12.46 7.10 12.61
C GLY A 24 11.52 6.91 11.42
N PHE A 25 10.56 7.79 11.17
CA PHE A 25 9.73 7.75 9.96
C PHE A 25 9.04 9.10 9.80
N ASP A 26 9.70 10.05 9.12
CA ASP A 26 9.17 11.40 9.05
C ASP A 26 7.80 11.46 8.34
N TYR A 27 7.00 12.45 8.73
CA TYR A 27 5.67 12.71 8.16
C TYR A 27 5.68 12.80 6.63
N ARG A 28 6.78 13.31 6.04
CA ARG A 28 6.92 13.53 4.61
C ARG A 28 7.05 12.22 3.84
N ARG A 29 7.85 11.26 4.34
CA ARG A 29 7.98 9.93 3.75
C ARG A 29 6.69 9.13 3.85
N ARG A 30 5.99 9.20 4.99
CA ARG A 30 4.64 8.60 5.16
C ARG A 30 3.67 9.08 4.10
N THR A 31 3.50 10.40 4.03
CA THR A 31 2.61 11.05 3.07
C THR A 31 2.99 10.70 1.62
N LYS A 32 4.30 10.56 1.35
CA LYS A 32 4.79 10.17 0.03
C LYS A 32 4.36 8.74 -0.33
N ILE A 33 4.60 7.76 0.54
CA ILE A 33 4.22 6.36 0.29
C ILE A 33 2.70 6.22 0.16
N GLU A 34 1.94 6.85 1.06
CA GLU A 34 0.47 6.85 1.00
C GLU A 34 -0.04 7.42 -0.34
N ARG A 35 0.53 8.56 -0.78
CA ARG A 35 0.17 9.16 -2.07
C ARG A 35 0.51 8.24 -3.23
N MET A 36 1.64 7.54 -3.18
CA MET A 36 2.04 6.62 -4.24
C MET A 36 1.13 5.40 -4.29
N LEU A 37 0.76 4.84 -3.14
CA LEU A 37 -0.24 3.78 -3.02
C LEU A 37 -1.60 4.22 -3.59
N TYR A 38 -2.04 5.45 -3.30
CA TYR A 38 -3.26 6.00 -3.89
C TYR A 38 -3.19 6.11 -5.41
N LEU A 39 -2.08 6.60 -5.96
CA LEU A 39 -1.90 6.73 -7.41
C LEU A 39 -1.91 5.36 -8.11
N VAL A 40 -1.24 4.36 -7.53
CA VAL A 40 -1.26 2.98 -8.03
C VAL A 40 -2.69 2.42 -8.00
N ALA A 41 -3.38 2.52 -6.86
CA ALA A 41 -4.75 2.04 -6.74
C ALA A 41 -5.70 2.74 -7.73
N LYS A 42 -5.55 4.06 -7.90
CA LYS A 42 -6.39 4.85 -8.79
C LYS A 42 -6.21 4.45 -10.25
N GLU A 43 -4.97 4.33 -10.71
CA GLU A 43 -4.68 3.93 -12.09
C GLU A 43 -5.11 2.47 -12.33
N PHE A 44 -4.91 1.59 -11.35
CA PHE A 44 -5.30 0.18 -11.46
C PHE A 44 -6.82 -0.01 -11.53
N CYS A 45 -7.56 0.68 -10.67
CA CYS A 45 -9.02 0.65 -10.69
C CYS A 45 -9.57 1.16 -12.04
N ALA A 46 -8.97 2.21 -12.61
CA ALA A 46 -9.37 2.73 -13.91
C ALA A 46 -9.07 1.74 -15.04
N GLU A 47 -7.91 1.06 -15.01
CA GLU A 47 -7.50 0.12 -16.05
C GLU A 47 -8.24 -1.24 -15.99
N LYS A 48 -8.49 -1.77 -14.79
CA LYS A 48 -8.91 -3.18 -14.62
C LYS A 48 -10.33 -3.38 -14.11
N LEU A 49 -10.90 -2.38 -13.45
CA LEU A 49 -12.19 -2.48 -12.74
C LEU A 49 -13.23 -1.45 -13.22
N ASP A 50 -12.89 -0.59 -14.18
CA ASP A 50 -13.71 0.54 -14.64
C ASP A 50 -14.26 1.39 -13.48
N TYR A 51 -13.42 1.61 -12.46
CA TYR A 51 -13.81 2.27 -11.21
C TYR A 51 -12.99 3.53 -10.94
N SER A 52 -13.66 4.64 -10.63
CA SER A 52 -13.03 5.93 -10.31
C SER A 52 -12.78 6.06 -8.81
N LEU A 53 -11.60 5.60 -8.35
CA LEU A 53 -11.22 5.66 -6.94
C LEU A 53 -11.11 7.11 -6.42
N LYS A 54 -11.83 7.40 -5.33
CA LYS A 54 -11.91 8.75 -4.72
C LYS A 54 -10.93 8.97 -3.55
N GLY A 55 -10.45 7.91 -2.91
CA GLY A 55 -9.48 7.99 -1.82
C GLY A 55 -9.19 6.62 -1.20
N LEU A 56 -8.31 6.59 -0.19
CA LEU A 56 -7.92 5.37 0.55
C LEU A 56 -8.44 5.31 2.00
N GLY A 57 -9.31 6.24 2.39
CA GLY A 57 -9.96 6.21 3.70
C GLY A 57 -10.97 5.06 3.86
N LYS A 58 -11.30 4.71 5.10
CA LYS A 58 -12.25 3.63 5.45
C LYS A 58 -13.61 3.73 4.73
N SER A 59 -14.16 4.94 4.61
CA SER A 59 -15.41 5.18 3.87
C SER A 59 -15.29 4.84 2.38
N HIS A 60 -14.13 5.09 1.78
CA HIS A 60 -13.87 4.77 0.37
C HIS A 60 -13.69 3.27 0.13
N LEU A 61 -13.20 2.51 1.12
CA LEU A 61 -13.15 1.04 1.04
C LEU A 61 -14.55 0.44 0.97
N CYS A 62 -15.47 0.89 1.83
CA CYS A 62 -16.86 0.43 1.80
C CYS A 62 -17.50 0.71 0.43
N THR A 63 -17.39 1.95 -0.06
CA THR A 63 -17.91 2.31 -1.38
C THR A 63 -17.26 1.49 -2.51
N PHE A 64 -15.94 1.28 -2.46
CA PHE A 64 -15.25 0.44 -3.43
C PHE A 64 -15.83 -0.98 -3.45
N LEU A 65 -15.92 -1.63 -2.29
CA LEU A 65 -16.42 -3.01 -2.19
C LEU A 65 -17.86 -3.15 -2.65
N GLU A 66 -18.73 -2.20 -2.30
CA GLU A 66 -20.11 -2.19 -2.78
C GLU A 66 -20.17 -2.16 -4.31
N ASN A 67 -19.42 -1.27 -4.96
CA ASN A 67 -19.42 -1.10 -6.41
C ASN A 67 -18.73 -2.25 -7.17
N THR A 68 -17.79 -2.95 -6.55
CA THR A 68 -17.05 -4.04 -7.22
C THR A 68 -17.53 -5.44 -6.83
N SER A 69 -18.40 -5.57 -5.83
CA SER A 69 -18.87 -6.86 -5.29
C SER A 69 -19.54 -7.77 -6.34
N GLU A 70 -20.12 -7.19 -7.39
CA GLU A 70 -20.83 -7.91 -8.44
C GLU A 70 -19.95 -8.23 -9.67
N GLN A 71 -18.71 -7.74 -9.71
CA GLN A 71 -17.79 -7.96 -10.83
C GLN A 71 -17.18 -9.37 -10.79
N ARG A 72 -17.88 -10.34 -11.36
CA ARG A 72 -17.42 -11.74 -11.47
C ARG A 72 -16.15 -11.85 -12.31
N GLY A 73 -15.20 -12.65 -11.85
CA GLY A 73 -13.93 -12.89 -12.56
C GLY A 73 -12.86 -11.82 -12.33
N LYS A 74 -13.12 -10.88 -11.41
CA LYS A 74 -12.22 -9.78 -11.01
C LYS A 74 -11.74 -9.88 -9.57
N GLU A 75 -11.83 -11.08 -8.99
CA GLU A 75 -11.55 -11.32 -7.57
C GLU A 75 -10.09 -10.96 -7.21
N ASN A 76 -9.13 -11.28 -8.10
CA ASN A 76 -7.72 -10.96 -7.88
C ASN A 76 -7.44 -9.45 -7.89
N GLU A 77 -8.08 -8.72 -8.82
CA GLU A 77 -7.96 -7.27 -8.92
C GLU A 77 -8.59 -6.57 -7.71
N ILE A 78 -9.70 -7.08 -7.21
CA ILE A 78 -10.34 -6.58 -6.00
C ILE A 78 -9.45 -6.86 -4.77
N GLU A 79 -8.88 -8.07 -4.65
CA GLU A 79 -7.94 -8.39 -3.58
C GLU A 79 -6.68 -7.52 -3.62
N PHE A 80 -6.16 -7.21 -4.82
CA PHE A 80 -5.03 -6.31 -4.99
C PHE A 80 -5.32 -4.92 -4.40
N ILE A 81 -6.47 -4.33 -4.72
CA ILE A 81 -6.88 -3.02 -4.18
C ILE A 81 -7.13 -3.08 -2.67
N ARG A 82 -7.75 -4.16 -2.16
CA ARG A 82 -7.92 -4.36 -0.71
C ARG A 82 -6.57 -4.38 0.01
N GLY A 83 -5.57 -5.04 -0.56
CA GLY A 83 -4.21 -5.03 -0.04
C GLY A 83 -3.62 -3.61 0.05
N ILE A 84 -3.90 -2.74 -0.92
CA ILE A 84 -3.48 -1.33 -0.86
C ILE A 84 -4.17 -0.59 0.30
N PHE A 85 -5.49 -0.76 0.47
CA PHE A 85 -6.22 -0.15 1.59
C PHE A 85 -5.65 -0.57 2.95
N GLU A 86 -5.38 -1.87 3.14
CA GLU A 86 -4.81 -2.37 4.40
C GLU A 86 -3.43 -1.77 4.70
N ILE A 87 -2.56 -1.68 3.69
CA ILE A 87 -1.23 -1.07 3.87
C ILE A 87 -1.36 0.42 4.19
N SER A 88 -2.28 1.13 3.52
CA SER A 88 -2.53 2.55 3.75
C SER A 88 -3.04 2.82 5.16
N GLU A 89 -3.95 1.99 5.68
CA GLU A 89 -4.45 2.11 7.05
C GLU A 89 -3.31 1.94 8.07
N ILE A 90 -2.46 0.93 7.89
CA ILE A 90 -1.28 0.73 8.75
C ILE A 90 -0.36 1.96 8.74
N ILE A 91 -0.09 2.55 7.56
CA ILE A 91 0.76 3.76 7.45
C ILE A 91 0.13 4.95 8.20
N CYS A 92 -1.19 5.10 8.12
CA CYS A 92 -1.94 6.15 8.81
C CYS A 92 -2.00 5.94 10.34
N ASP A 93 -2.14 4.71 10.81
CA ASP A 93 -2.14 4.41 12.25
C ASP A 93 -0.78 4.68 12.90
N ILE A 94 0.30 4.55 12.13
CA ILE A 94 1.65 4.97 12.52
C ILE A 94 1.80 6.51 12.55
N SER A 95 0.82 7.26 12.01
CA SER A 95 0.87 8.72 11.92
C SER A 95 -0.04 9.48 12.87
N GLY A 96 -1.08 8.83 13.39
CA GLY A 96 -2.03 9.44 14.32
C GLY A 96 -1.56 9.59 15.77
N SER A 97 -0.46 8.93 16.16
CA SER A 97 0.10 9.00 17.51
C SER A 97 1.29 9.95 17.55
N ASP A 98 1.53 10.63 18.67
CA ASP A 98 2.81 11.30 18.91
C ASP A 98 3.95 10.28 18.63
N PRO A 99 4.82 10.53 17.64
CA PRO A 99 5.82 9.57 17.19
C PRO A 99 6.71 9.07 18.34
N TYR A 100 6.98 9.94 19.32
CA TYR A 100 7.77 9.62 20.50
C TYR A 100 7.05 8.65 21.43
N LEU A 101 5.76 8.87 21.67
CA LEU A 101 4.94 7.96 22.48
C LEU A 101 4.70 6.63 21.77
N GLN A 102 4.66 6.61 20.44
CA GLN A 102 4.43 5.38 19.68
C GLN A 102 5.67 4.50 19.61
N GLU A 103 6.85 5.07 19.38
CA GLU A 103 8.13 4.35 19.42
C GLU A 103 8.38 3.75 20.79
N GLN A 104 8.22 4.56 21.84
CA GLN A 104 8.40 4.11 23.21
C GLN A 104 7.39 3.02 23.62
N ARG A 105 6.10 3.16 23.27
CA ARG A 105 5.10 2.11 23.53
C ARG A 105 5.35 0.83 22.73
N LEU A 106 5.81 0.95 21.49
CA LEU A 106 6.17 -0.23 20.68
C LEU A 106 7.34 -0.98 21.31
N GLU A 107 8.36 -0.27 21.78
CA GLU A 107 9.51 -0.86 22.45
C GLU A 107 9.12 -1.47 23.81
N GLU A 108 8.29 -0.81 24.60
CA GLU A 108 7.75 -1.32 25.88
C GLU A 108 6.96 -2.63 25.71
N LEU A 109 6.29 -2.81 24.57
CA LEU A 109 5.57 -4.03 24.21
C LEU A 109 6.46 -5.10 23.53
N GLY A 110 7.77 -4.90 23.46
CA GLY A 110 8.73 -5.81 22.82
C GLY A 110 8.70 -5.78 21.28
N GLY A 111 8.05 -4.78 20.71
CA GLY A 111 7.99 -4.47 19.28
C GLY A 111 9.19 -3.64 18.81
N SER A 112 9.25 -3.39 17.51
CA SER A 112 10.28 -2.52 16.91
C SER A 112 9.71 -1.84 15.67
N ILE A 113 9.85 -0.51 15.61
CA ILE A 113 9.47 0.28 14.42
C ILE A 113 10.17 -0.27 13.18
N SER A 114 11.46 -0.60 13.27
CA SER A 114 12.22 -1.19 12.17
C SER A 114 11.60 -2.50 11.65
N ARG A 115 11.06 -3.36 12.54
CA ARG A 115 10.34 -4.58 12.12
C ARG A 115 9.01 -4.26 11.45
N MET A 116 8.28 -3.26 11.96
CA MET A 116 7.02 -2.81 11.38
C MET A 116 7.24 -2.21 9.97
N LEU A 117 8.24 -1.36 9.80
CA LEU A 117 8.64 -0.79 8.52
C LEU A 117 9.11 -1.87 7.53
N ALA A 118 9.88 -2.86 8.01
CA ALA A 118 10.26 -4.02 7.21
C ALA A 118 9.03 -4.83 6.75
N ASN A 119 8.02 -4.99 7.62
CA ASN A 119 6.77 -5.65 7.27
C ASN A 119 5.96 -4.87 6.22
N ILE A 120 5.89 -3.54 6.34
CA ILE A 120 5.25 -2.67 5.33
C ILE A 120 5.97 -2.82 3.99
N SER A 121 7.30 -2.70 4.00
CA SER A 121 8.13 -2.87 2.81
C SER A 121 7.89 -4.23 2.15
N LYS A 122 7.89 -5.32 2.95
CA LYS A 122 7.59 -6.67 2.45
C LYS A 122 6.19 -6.78 1.84
N ARG A 123 5.16 -6.23 2.51
CA ARG A 123 3.77 -6.25 2.00
C ARG A 123 3.63 -5.49 0.69
N VAL A 124 4.24 -4.32 0.57
CA VAL A 124 4.24 -3.54 -0.68
C VAL A 124 4.98 -4.28 -1.79
N MET A 125 6.13 -4.89 -1.51
CA MET A 125 6.86 -5.68 -2.50
C MET A 125 6.08 -6.92 -2.94
N THR A 126 5.39 -7.62 -2.03
CA THR A 126 4.48 -8.70 -2.39
C THR A 126 3.37 -8.20 -3.31
N LEU A 127 2.80 -7.03 -3.02
CA LEU A 127 1.75 -6.43 -3.83
C LEU A 127 2.23 -6.08 -5.25
N ILE A 128 3.40 -5.47 -5.38
CA ILE A 128 4.04 -5.17 -6.67
C ILE A 128 4.27 -6.46 -7.48
N ASN A 129 4.75 -7.53 -6.85
CA ASN A 129 4.98 -8.81 -7.52
C ASN A 129 3.67 -9.50 -7.94
N SER A 130 2.61 -9.39 -7.13
CA SER A 130 1.28 -9.91 -7.49
C SER A 130 0.71 -9.20 -8.72
N TYR A 131 0.93 -7.90 -8.87
CA TYR A 131 0.54 -7.17 -10.09
C TYR A 131 1.20 -7.72 -11.36
N ALA A 132 2.51 -8.02 -11.28
CA ALA A 132 3.24 -8.60 -12.41
C ALA A 132 2.65 -9.96 -12.84
N PHE A 133 2.24 -10.77 -11.86
CA PHE A 133 1.59 -12.06 -12.10
C PHE A 133 0.19 -11.93 -12.74
N VAL A 134 -0.63 -10.98 -12.30
CA VAL A 134 -1.96 -10.72 -12.89
C VAL A 134 -1.82 -10.36 -14.38
N ASN A 135 -0.86 -9.52 -14.74
CA ASN A 135 -0.67 -9.14 -16.14
C ASN A 135 -0.05 -10.24 -17.03
N GLN A 136 0.74 -11.17 -16.47
CA GLN A 136 1.23 -12.31 -17.25
C GLN A 136 0.07 -13.21 -17.69
N LYS A 137 -0.90 -13.48 -16.80
CA LYS A 137 -2.10 -14.26 -17.14
C LYS A 137 -2.98 -13.59 -18.20
N ASP A 138 -3.11 -12.27 -18.17
CA ASP A 138 -3.86 -11.53 -19.18
C ASP A 138 -3.19 -11.63 -20.57
N THR A 139 -1.86 -11.68 -20.61
CA THR A 139 -1.09 -11.81 -21.87
C THR A 139 -1.23 -13.22 -22.46
N GLU A 140 -1.22 -14.26 -21.62
CA GLU A 140 -1.39 -15.65 -22.05
C GLU A 140 -2.83 -16.00 -22.49
N ARG A 141 -3.86 -15.28 -22.00
CA ARG A 141 -5.26 -15.49 -22.43
C ARG A 141 -5.60 -14.85 -23.78
N HIS A 142 -4.75 -13.94 -24.26
CA HIS A 142 -4.94 -13.21 -25.52
C HIS A 142 -3.94 -13.60 -26.62
N SER A 143 -3.13 -14.64 -26.38
CA SER A 143 -2.22 -15.27 -27.36
C SER A 143 -2.77 -16.60 -27.84
#